data_AF-A0A090X0U5-F1
#
_entry.id   AF-A0A090X0U5-F1
#
_cell.length_a   1.000
_cell.length_b   1.000
_cell.length_c   1.000
_cell.angle_alpha   90.00
_cell.angle_beta   90.00
_cell.angle_gamma   90.00
#
_symmetry.space_group_name_H-M   'P 1'
#
loop_
_entity.id
_entity.type
_entity.pdbx_description
1 polymer ?
#
loop_
_entity_poly.entity_id
_entity_poly.type
_entity_poly.pdbx_seq_one_letter_code
_entity_poly.pdbx_strand_id
1 'polypeptide(L)'
;MLILKTKFETHFVTPLKSFGYTTDNKAIDSDLAKAVDLLEELLAAKLLFFNGLTDGFSSKSFLELRAKSKFLAKDKPKKSRKTVIDGTANVELFELLRVLRNEIAEKNDLIHYQVFNQKTLYEMCETLPLNKAELLEINGMGGKTRVEKYGTDILKVIRGYCDENDIDTSADKIDFTEEKVAEKPKAPKVDTKKVSLDLFKSGKSIDEIEDERELTRTTILRHLSHFIDSGEVKISDLMPIEHYNELKKIIPKNKFESLTELKQLVDDKYTYEELRLVLRALNDA
;
A
#
# COMPACT_ATOMS: atom_id res chain seq x y z
N MET A 1 39.30 -12.77 -24.82
CA MET A 1 37.85 -13.07 -24.90
C MET A 1 37.34 -13.82 -23.68
N LEU A 2 38.02 -14.88 -23.22
CA LEU A 2 37.62 -15.66 -22.03
C LEU A 2 37.44 -14.83 -20.74
N ILE A 3 38.40 -13.94 -20.41
CA ILE A 3 38.31 -13.07 -19.21
C ILE A 3 37.10 -12.13 -19.28
N LEU A 4 36.81 -11.59 -20.46
CA LEU A 4 35.66 -10.69 -20.66
C LEU A 4 34.34 -11.46 -20.51
N LYS A 5 34.27 -12.70 -21.04
CA LYS A 5 33.13 -13.59 -20.85
C LYS A 5 32.88 -13.86 -19.36
N THR A 6 33.90 -14.28 -18.63
CA THR A 6 33.77 -14.58 -17.19
C THR A 6 33.30 -13.34 -16.42
N LYS A 7 33.93 -12.18 -16.64
CA LYS A 7 33.48 -10.91 -16.01
C LYS A 7 32.04 -10.57 -16.38
N PHE A 8 31.63 -10.80 -17.63
CA PHE A 8 30.27 -10.51 -18.08
C PHE A 8 29.23 -11.43 -17.43
N GLU A 9 29.55 -12.72 -17.31
CA GLU A 9 28.70 -13.69 -16.61
C GLU A 9 28.57 -13.36 -15.11
N THR A 10 29.68 -12.99 -14.46
CA THR A 10 29.70 -12.65 -13.03
C THR A 10 28.97 -11.34 -12.74
N HIS A 11 29.17 -10.28 -13.53
CA HIS A 11 28.67 -8.94 -13.20
C HIS A 11 27.33 -8.58 -13.86
N PHE A 12 26.90 -9.29 -14.90
CA PHE A 12 25.63 -8.98 -15.58
C PHE A 12 24.65 -10.15 -15.58
N VAL A 13 25.10 -11.35 -15.95
CA VAL A 13 24.19 -12.51 -16.06
C VAL A 13 23.75 -13.00 -14.69
N THR A 14 24.67 -13.11 -13.75
CA THR A 14 24.36 -13.61 -12.40
C THR A 14 23.43 -12.65 -11.65
N PRO A 15 23.70 -11.32 -11.59
CA PRO A 15 22.81 -10.39 -10.91
C PRO A 15 21.44 -10.26 -11.59
N LEU A 16 21.37 -10.35 -12.92
CA LEU A 16 20.07 -10.29 -13.61
C LEU A 16 19.22 -11.54 -13.34
N LYS A 17 19.84 -12.71 -13.18
CA LYS A 17 19.10 -13.94 -12.82
C LYS A 17 18.52 -13.88 -11.40
N SER A 18 19.18 -13.16 -10.49
CA SER A 18 18.69 -12.93 -9.13
C SER A 18 17.84 -11.66 -9.00
N PHE A 19 17.76 -10.84 -10.06
CA PHE A 19 16.98 -9.62 -10.04
C PHE A 19 15.49 -9.95 -10.02
N GLY A 20 14.80 -9.47 -9.01
CA GLY A 20 13.34 -9.44 -8.96
C GLY A 20 12.85 -8.09 -8.47
N TYR A 21 11.58 -7.82 -8.77
CA TYR A 21 10.92 -6.59 -8.38
C TYR A 21 9.45 -6.88 -8.06
N THR A 22 8.82 -5.96 -7.33
CA THR A 22 7.39 -5.99 -7.06
C THR A 22 6.83 -4.57 -7.20
N THR A 23 5.61 -4.46 -7.71
CA THR A 23 4.91 -3.17 -7.79
C THR A 23 3.41 -3.42 -7.79
N ASP A 24 2.66 -2.49 -7.20
CA ASP A 24 1.21 -2.41 -7.26
C ASP A 24 0.72 -1.58 -8.47
N ASN A 25 1.63 -0.90 -9.18
CA ASN A 25 1.32 -0.12 -10.37
C ASN A 25 1.48 -0.97 -11.64
N LYS A 26 0.36 -1.30 -12.29
CA LYS A 26 0.32 -2.10 -13.53
C LYS A 26 1.11 -1.48 -14.70
N ALA A 27 1.18 -0.15 -14.80
CA ALA A 27 1.93 0.50 -15.87
C ALA A 27 3.44 0.32 -15.66
N ILE A 28 3.90 0.54 -14.42
CA ILE A 28 5.31 0.32 -14.02
C ILE A 28 5.69 -1.15 -14.20
N ASP A 29 4.81 -2.09 -13.83
CA ASP A 29 5.06 -3.52 -14.02
C ASP A 29 5.30 -3.87 -15.49
N SER A 30 4.42 -3.41 -16.38
CA SER A 30 4.56 -3.59 -17.83
C SER A 30 5.88 -3.02 -18.35
N ASP A 31 6.25 -1.82 -17.91
CA ASP A 31 7.45 -1.14 -18.42
C ASP A 31 8.74 -1.77 -17.89
N LEU A 32 8.77 -2.17 -16.62
CA LEU A 32 9.89 -2.96 -16.05
C LEU A 32 10.02 -4.31 -16.76
N ALA A 33 8.91 -5.01 -17.01
CA ALA A 33 8.93 -6.28 -17.73
C ALA A 33 9.56 -6.13 -19.12
N LYS A 34 9.16 -5.10 -19.89
CA LYS A 34 9.75 -4.82 -21.21
C LYS A 34 11.24 -4.47 -21.12
N ALA A 35 11.64 -3.68 -20.13
CA ALA A 35 13.03 -3.28 -19.95
C ALA A 35 13.93 -4.49 -19.62
N VAL A 36 13.45 -5.38 -18.73
CA VAL A 36 14.17 -6.61 -18.38
C VAL A 36 14.24 -7.56 -19.58
N ASP A 37 13.14 -7.73 -20.32
CA ASP A 37 13.12 -8.55 -21.55
C ASP A 37 14.15 -8.04 -22.57
N LEU A 38 14.21 -6.72 -22.81
CA LEU A 38 15.20 -6.10 -23.69
C LEU A 38 16.63 -6.32 -23.19
N LEU A 39 16.87 -6.19 -21.89
CA LEU A 39 18.19 -6.41 -21.30
C LEU A 39 18.64 -7.87 -21.48
N GLU A 40 17.74 -8.84 -21.28
CA GLU A 40 18.02 -10.26 -21.49
C GLU A 40 18.37 -10.56 -22.96
N GLU A 41 17.64 -9.97 -23.91
CA GLU A 41 17.95 -10.10 -25.35
C GLU A 41 19.35 -9.57 -25.67
N LEU A 42 19.69 -8.38 -25.16
CA LEU A 42 21.01 -7.78 -25.35
C LEU A 42 22.10 -8.64 -24.73
N LEU A 43 21.91 -9.14 -23.51
CA LEU A 43 22.87 -10.02 -22.84
C LEU A 43 23.07 -11.33 -23.61
N ALA A 44 21.99 -11.97 -24.08
CA ALA A 44 22.06 -13.18 -24.88
C ALA A 44 22.86 -12.97 -26.16
N ALA A 45 22.65 -11.84 -26.85
CA ALA A 45 23.43 -11.47 -28.02
C ALA A 45 24.93 -11.30 -27.69
N LYS A 46 25.26 -10.61 -26.60
CA LYS A 46 26.66 -10.42 -26.18
C LYS A 46 27.33 -11.73 -25.78
N LEU A 47 26.63 -12.61 -25.05
CA LEU A 47 27.15 -13.95 -24.72
C LEU A 47 27.42 -14.78 -25.97
N LEU A 48 26.55 -14.71 -26.98
CA LEU A 48 26.77 -15.38 -28.26
C LEU A 48 28.03 -14.86 -28.96
N PHE A 49 28.29 -13.55 -28.90
CA PHE A 49 29.55 -12.98 -29.44
C PHE A 49 30.76 -13.45 -28.65
N PHE A 50 30.69 -13.47 -27.31
CA PHE A 50 31.81 -13.92 -26.48
C PHE A 50 32.12 -15.41 -26.66
N ASN A 51 31.10 -16.24 -26.88
CA ASN A 51 31.26 -17.67 -27.16
C ASN A 51 31.76 -17.95 -28.58
N GLY A 52 31.36 -17.13 -29.57
CA GLY A 52 31.73 -17.34 -30.97
C GLY A 52 33.05 -16.70 -31.40
N LEU A 53 33.70 -15.93 -30.52
CA LEU A 53 34.95 -15.21 -30.80
C LEU A 53 36.09 -15.61 -29.83
N THR A 54 36.09 -16.86 -29.36
CA THR A 54 37.11 -17.37 -28.42
C THR A 54 38.51 -17.30 -28.98
N ASP A 55 38.66 -17.53 -30.29
CA ASP A 55 39.95 -17.63 -30.99
C ASP A 55 40.45 -16.29 -31.55
N GLY A 56 39.74 -15.19 -31.24
CA GLY A 56 40.06 -13.84 -31.71
C GLY A 56 38.92 -13.17 -32.48
N PHE A 57 39.13 -11.92 -32.86
CA PHE A 57 38.14 -11.14 -33.60
C PHE A 57 38.32 -11.31 -35.12
N SER A 58 37.21 -11.59 -35.81
CA SER A 58 37.12 -11.56 -37.28
C SER A 58 35.82 -10.90 -37.71
N SER A 59 35.90 -9.99 -38.66
CA SER A 59 34.74 -9.23 -39.17
C SER A 59 33.65 -10.15 -39.71
N LYS A 60 34.03 -11.21 -40.43
CA LYS A 60 33.09 -12.18 -41.00
C LYS A 60 32.35 -12.94 -39.90
N SER A 61 33.10 -13.51 -38.94
CA SER A 61 32.53 -14.25 -37.81
C SER A 61 31.63 -13.35 -36.96
N PHE A 62 32.04 -12.11 -36.70
CA PHE A 62 31.22 -11.14 -35.96
C PHE A 62 29.90 -10.82 -36.68
N LEU A 63 29.93 -10.58 -38.00
CA LEU A 63 28.72 -10.29 -38.78
C LEU A 63 27.76 -11.48 -38.82
N GLU A 64 28.28 -12.71 -38.97
CA GLU A 64 27.48 -13.94 -38.91
C GLU A 64 26.82 -14.13 -37.54
N LEU A 65 27.59 -13.94 -36.46
CA LEU A 65 27.08 -14.01 -35.09
C LEU A 65 26.04 -12.91 -34.81
N ARG A 66 26.27 -11.68 -35.31
CA ARG A 66 25.31 -10.57 -35.22
C ARG A 66 24.01 -10.84 -35.97
N ALA A 67 24.08 -11.52 -37.11
CA ALA A 67 22.88 -11.97 -37.81
C ALA A 67 22.14 -13.02 -36.98
N LYS A 68 22.86 -14.04 -36.48
CA LYS A 68 22.30 -15.10 -35.61
C LYS A 68 21.63 -14.56 -34.35
N SER A 69 22.20 -13.54 -33.70
CA SER A 69 21.65 -12.98 -32.46
C SER A 69 20.27 -12.33 -32.65
N LYS A 70 19.95 -11.85 -33.85
CA LYS A 70 18.61 -11.27 -34.14
C LYS A 70 17.50 -12.31 -34.18
N PHE A 71 17.83 -13.58 -34.44
CA PHE A 71 16.85 -14.67 -34.47
C PHE A 71 16.57 -15.24 -33.07
N LEU A 72 17.53 -15.13 -32.14
CA LEU A 72 17.37 -15.59 -30.75
C LEU A 72 16.26 -14.88 -29.97
N ALA A 73 15.93 -13.63 -30.33
CA ALA A 73 14.91 -12.83 -29.65
C ALA A 73 13.47 -13.31 -29.94
N LYS A 74 13.23 -14.06 -31.02
CA LYS A 74 11.87 -14.42 -31.46
C LYS A 74 11.31 -15.72 -30.87
N ASP A 75 12.16 -16.61 -30.35
CA ASP A 75 11.78 -18.00 -30.05
C ASP A 75 11.57 -18.34 -28.57
N LYS A 76 11.78 -17.39 -27.63
CA LYS A 76 11.62 -17.70 -26.21
C LYS A 76 10.18 -17.48 -25.72
N PRO A 77 9.52 -18.50 -25.13
CA PRO A 77 8.30 -18.28 -24.38
C PRO A 77 8.59 -17.40 -23.16
N LYS A 78 7.72 -16.41 -22.89
CA LYS A 78 7.77 -15.59 -21.68
C LYS A 78 7.61 -16.50 -20.46
N LYS A 79 8.73 -16.85 -19.82
CA LYS A 79 8.70 -17.55 -18.54
C LYS A 79 8.19 -16.58 -17.48
N SER A 80 7.21 -17.03 -16.69
CA SER A 80 6.89 -16.39 -15.42
C SER A 80 8.15 -16.38 -14.56
N ARG A 81 8.66 -15.18 -14.24
CA ARG A 81 9.83 -15.03 -13.37
C ARG A 81 9.40 -15.38 -11.94
N LYS A 82 10.19 -16.20 -11.26
CA LYS A 82 10.14 -16.27 -9.80
C LYS A 82 10.68 -14.96 -9.27
N THR A 83 9.84 -14.21 -8.57
CA THR A 83 10.18 -12.95 -7.92
C THR A 83 11.10 -13.23 -6.75
N VAL A 84 12.39 -12.97 -6.93
CA VAL A 84 13.30 -12.83 -5.78
C VAL A 84 13.13 -11.39 -5.31
N ILE A 85 12.46 -11.21 -4.18
CA ILE A 85 12.12 -9.89 -3.65
C ILE A 85 13.30 -9.36 -2.85
N ASP A 86 13.97 -8.33 -3.36
CA ASP A 86 14.88 -7.50 -2.55
C ASP A 86 14.03 -6.44 -1.84
N GLY A 87 13.88 -6.55 -0.52
CA GLY A 87 13.15 -5.55 0.28
C GLY A 87 12.55 -6.03 1.60
N THR A 88 12.63 -7.33 1.92
CA THR A 88 12.31 -7.84 3.26
C THR A 88 13.19 -9.05 3.60
N ALA A 89 13.51 -9.22 4.88
CA ALA A 89 14.21 -10.41 5.37
C ALA A 89 13.35 -11.69 5.21
N ASN A 90 12.01 -11.54 5.20
CA ASN A 90 11.07 -12.66 5.19
C ASN A 90 10.47 -12.87 3.78
N VAL A 91 11.31 -13.27 2.83
CA VAL A 91 10.94 -13.45 1.40
C VAL A 91 9.81 -14.47 1.23
N GLU A 92 9.80 -15.53 2.03
CA GLU A 92 8.77 -16.57 1.99
C GLU A 92 7.40 -16.03 2.47
N LEU A 93 7.36 -15.36 3.61
CA LEU A 93 6.13 -14.73 4.13
C LEU A 93 5.55 -13.72 3.13
N PHE A 94 6.42 -12.94 2.49
CA PHE A 94 5.99 -12.00 1.47
C PHE A 94 5.24 -12.69 0.33
N GLU A 95 5.76 -13.81 -0.19
CA GLU A 95 5.10 -14.53 -1.27
C GLU A 95 3.78 -15.14 -0.81
N LEU A 96 3.72 -15.68 0.41
CA LEU A 96 2.47 -16.20 0.98
C LEU A 96 1.39 -15.10 1.08
N LEU A 97 1.74 -13.93 1.61
CA LEU A 97 0.83 -12.81 1.73
C LEU A 97 0.48 -12.18 0.38
N ARG A 98 1.38 -12.23 -0.61
CA ARG A 98 1.09 -11.79 -1.98
C ARG A 98 0.11 -12.72 -2.68
N VAL A 99 0.28 -14.04 -2.54
CA VAL A 99 -0.67 -15.03 -3.06
C VAL A 99 -2.05 -14.80 -2.43
N LEU A 100 -2.11 -14.63 -1.11
CA LEU A 100 -3.35 -14.29 -0.41
C LEU A 100 -4.00 -13.02 -0.98
N ARG A 101 -3.21 -11.96 -1.21
CA ARG A 101 -3.73 -10.71 -1.82
C ARG A 101 -4.34 -10.95 -3.20
N ASN A 102 -3.70 -11.78 -4.02
CA ASN A 102 -4.18 -12.11 -5.36
C ASN A 102 -5.48 -12.92 -5.28
N GLU A 103 -5.55 -13.93 -4.41
CA GLU A 103 -6.77 -14.73 -4.21
C GLU A 103 -7.95 -13.88 -3.74
N ILE A 104 -7.72 -12.97 -2.78
CA ILE A 104 -8.76 -12.04 -2.30
C ILE A 104 -9.17 -11.09 -3.43
N ALA A 105 -8.23 -10.58 -4.21
CA ALA A 105 -8.49 -9.69 -5.33
C ALA A 105 -9.33 -10.37 -6.41
N GLU A 106 -8.97 -11.58 -6.82
CA GLU A 106 -9.73 -12.37 -7.80
C GLU A 106 -11.13 -12.74 -7.29
N LYS A 107 -11.23 -13.20 -6.04
CA LYS A 107 -12.52 -13.61 -5.44
C LYS A 107 -13.52 -12.46 -5.33
N ASN A 108 -13.04 -11.24 -5.08
CA ASN A 108 -13.90 -10.07 -4.84
C ASN A 108 -13.93 -9.09 -6.02
N ASP A 109 -13.33 -9.44 -7.16
CA ASP A 109 -13.17 -8.57 -8.34
C ASP A 109 -12.57 -7.18 -7.97
N LEU A 110 -11.51 -7.21 -7.16
CA LEU A 110 -10.80 -6.03 -6.67
C LEU A 110 -9.42 -5.90 -7.31
N ILE A 111 -8.91 -4.69 -7.37
CA ILE A 111 -7.50 -4.44 -7.71
C ILE A 111 -6.65 -4.64 -6.45
N HIS A 112 -5.44 -5.19 -6.57
CA HIS A 112 -4.56 -5.53 -5.45
C HIS A 112 -4.44 -4.46 -4.35
N TYR A 113 -4.25 -3.18 -4.71
CA TYR A 113 -4.09 -2.09 -3.74
C TYR A 113 -5.37 -1.81 -2.91
N GLN A 114 -6.54 -2.25 -3.38
CA GLN A 114 -7.81 -2.11 -2.65
C GLN A 114 -7.92 -3.10 -1.49
N VAL A 115 -7.24 -4.25 -1.59
CA VAL A 115 -7.09 -5.23 -0.50
C VAL A 115 -6.10 -4.65 0.53
N PHE A 116 -4.84 -4.50 0.13
CA PHE A 116 -3.81 -3.72 0.82
C PHE A 116 -2.67 -3.36 -0.14
N ASN A 117 -1.99 -2.24 0.11
CA ASN A 117 -0.95 -1.73 -0.79
C ASN A 117 0.38 -2.50 -0.60
N GLN A 118 1.34 -2.24 -1.50
CA GLN A 118 2.63 -2.92 -1.44
C GLN A 118 3.44 -2.57 -0.18
N LYS A 119 3.35 -1.33 0.31
CA LYS A 119 4.03 -0.88 1.53
C LYS A 119 3.53 -1.63 2.77
N THR A 120 2.22 -1.83 2.88
CA THR A 120 1.55 -2.61 3.94
C THR A 120 2.02 -4.06 3.93
N LEU A 121 2.18 -4.66 2.74
CA LEU A 121 2.71 -6.01 2.60
C LEU A 121 4.12 -6.15 3.19
N TYR A 122 5.01 -5.21 2.83
CA TYR A 122 6.37 -5.16 3.41
C TYR A 122 6.33 -4.95 4.93
N GLU A 123 5.51 -4.02 5.41
CA GLU A 123 5.40 -3.74 6.83
C GLU A 123 4.92 -4.95 7.63
N MET A 124 3.95 -5.73 7.12
CA MET A 124 3.53 -7.01 7.73
C MET A 124 4.65 -8.04 7.77
N CYS A 125 5.53 -8.07 6.77
CA CYS A 125 6.67 -8.99 6.75
C CYS A 125 7.73 -8.61 7.79
N GLU A 126 7.86 -7.33 8.12
CA GLU A 126 8.83 -6.82 9.11
C GLU A 126 8.29 -6.87 10.55
N THR A 127 7.00 -6.55 10.76
CA THR A 127 6.41 -6.45 12.10
C THR A 127 5.75 -7.73 12.59
N LEU A 128 5.47 -8.69 11.70
CA LEU A 128 4.89 -10.02 12.02
C LEU A 128 3.68 -9.95 12.97
N PRO A 129 2.61 -9.21 12.63
CA PRO A 129 1.45 -9.06 13.51
C PRO A 129 0.77 -10.41 13.76
N LEU A 130 0.52 -10.72 15.03
CA LEU A 130 -0.08 -11.97 15.50
C LEU A 130 -1.54 -11.80 15.93
N ASN A 131 -2.02 -10.58 16.05
CA ASN A 131 -3.41 -10.30 16.40
C ASN A 131 -3.99 -9.10 15.63
N LYS A 132 -5.31 -8.93 15.74
CA LYS A 132 -6.04 -7.86 15.03
C LYS A 132 -5.65 -6.45 15.50
N ALA A 133 -5.19 -6.30 16.74
CA ALA A 133 -4.76 -5.00 17.25
C ALA A 133 -3.43 -4.59 16.58
N GLU A 134 -2.45 -5.49 16.54
CA GLU A 134 -1.19 -5.28 15.82
C GLU A 134 -1.41 -5.04 14.32
N LEU A 135 -2.36 -5.74 13.69
CA LEU A 135 -2.74 -5.44 12.31
C LEU A 135 -3.31 -4.03 12.12
N LEU A 136 -4.00 -3.45 13.11
CA LEU A 136 -4.54 -2.09 13.01
C LEU A 136 -3.44 -1.02 13.06
N GLU A 137 -2.33 -1.30 13.74
CA GLU A 137 -1.16 -0.43 13.83
C GLU A 137 -0.38 -0.34 12.51
N ILE A 138 -0.59 -1.30 11.60
CA ILE A 138 0.11 -1.33 10.31
C ILE A 138 -0.43 -0.26 9.36
N ASN A 139 0.47 0.53 8.78
CA ASN A 139 0.10 1.56 7.82
C ASN A 139 -0.63 0.95 6.61
N GLY A 140 -1.86 1.41 6.37
CA GLY A 140 -2.75 0.91 5.32
C GLY A 140 -3.72 -0.18 5.76
N MET A 141 -3.62 -0.68 7.00
CA MET A 141 -4.57 -1.58 7.64
C MET A 141 -5.43 -0.93 8.74
N GLY A 142 -5.12 0.30 9.18
CA GLY A 142 -5.87 1.01 10.24
C GLY A 142 -7.37 1.29 9.99
N GLY A 143 -7.91 0.96 8.81
CA GLY A 143 -9.36 0.93 8.59
C GLY A 143 -9.95 -0.37 9.14
N LYS A 144 -10.77 -0.29 10.21
CA LYS A 144 -11.46 -1.45 10.81
C LYS A 144 -12.09 -2.39 9.78
N THR A 145 -12.66 -1.84 8.71
CA THR A 145 -13.28 -2.61 7.61
C THR A 145 -12.31 -3.57 6.90
N ARG A 146 -11.03 -3.23 6.72
CA ARG A 146 -10.05 -4.13 6.08
C ARG A 146 -9.63 -5.26 7.02
N VAL A 147 -9.37 -4.94 8.29
CA VAL A 147 -9.04 -5.93 9.32
C VAL A 147 -10.22 -6.86 9.59
N GLU A 148 -11.45 -6.34 9.56
CA GLU A 148 -12.66 -7.15 9.67
C GLU A 148 -12.83 -8.11 8.50
N LYS A 149 -12.58 -7.65 7.27
CA LYS A 149 -12.77 -8.45 6.06
C LYS A 149 -11.64 -9.45 5.79
N TYR A 150 -10.39 -9.05 5.99
CA TYR A 150 -9.21 -9.80 5.52
C TYR A 150 -8.24 -10.16 6.65
N GLY A 151 -8.39 -9.55 7.83
CA GLY A 151 -7.42 -9.72 8.91
C GLY A 151 -7.33 -11.14 9.44
N THR A 152 -8.41 -11.92 9.40
CA THR A 152 -8.39 -13.34 9.80
C THR A 152 -7.49 -14.17 8.89
N ASP A 153 -7.60 -13.98 7.58
CA ASP A 153 -6.83 -14.74 6.60
C ASP A 153 -5.35 -14.32 6.61
N ILE A 154 -5.08 -13.02 6.77
CA ILE A 154 -3.74 -12.47 6.92
C ILE A 154 -3.04 -13.05 8.15
N LEU A 155 -3.69 -13.01 9.33
CA LEU A 155 -3.12 -13.54 10.57
C LEU A 155 -2.87 -15.04 10.48
N LYS A 156 -3.74 -15.78 9.78
CA LYS A 156 -3.56 -17.22 9.57
C LYS A 156 -2.28 -17.51 8.78
N VAL A 157 -2.01 -16.74 7.73
CA VAL A 157 -0.78 -16.88 6.93
C VAL A 157 0.46 -16.54 7.77
N ILE A 158 0.44 -15.43 8.51
CA ILE A 158 1.59 -14.97 9.32
C ILE A 158 1.91 -15.98 10.42
N ARG A 159 0.90 -16.49 11.12
CA ARG A 159 1.11 -17.50 12.17
C ARG A 159 1.65 -18.80 11.59
N GLY A 160 1.07 -19.29 10.49
CA GLY A 160 1.60 -20.48 9.82
C GLY A 160 3.06 -20.35 9.44
N TYR A 161 3.46 -19.17 8.97
CA TYR A 161 4.87 -18.87 8.69
C TYR A 161 5.75 -18.86 9.95
N CYS A 162 5.29 -18.24 11.05
CA CYS A 162 6.02 -18.23 12.31
C CYS A 162 6.19 -19.64 12.89
N ASP A 163 5.15 -20.47 12.83
CA ASP A 163 5.14 -21.86 13.30
C ASP A 163 6.11 -22.74 12.48
N GLU A 164 6.14 -22.57 11.15
CA GLU A 164 7.02 -23.34 10.25
C GLU A 164 8.50 -22.95 10.35
N ASN A 165 8.79 -21.73 10.81
CA ASN A 165 10.16 -21.18 10.88
C ASN A 165 10.70 -21.09 12.32
N ASP A 166 10.04 -21.70 13.30
CA ASP A 166 10.41 -21.69 14.73
C ASP A 166 10.71 -20.26 15.25
N ILE A 167 9.96 -19.27 14.75
CA ILE A 167 10.12 -17.87 15.18
C ILE A 167 9.52 -17.76 16.59
N ASP A 168 10.36 -17.46 17.58
CA ASP A 168 9.95 -17.33 18.98
C ASP A 168 9.01 -16.13 19.16
N THR A 169 7.73 -16.36 18.89
CA THR A 169 6.66 -15.44 19.19
C THR A 169 6.35 -15.58 20.66
N SER A 170 7.01 -14.81 21.50
CA SER A 170 6.75 -14.74 22.94
C SER A 170 5.36 -14.13 23.21
N ALA A 171 4.32 -14.91 22.93
CA ALA A 171 2.92 -14.73 23.25
C ALA A 171 2.28 -16.13 23.27
N ASP A 172 2.82 -16.99 24.13
CA ASP A 172 2.22 -18.28 24.49
C ASP A 172 0.71 -18.11 24.76
N LYS A 173 -0.07 -18.87 23.97
CA LYS A 173 -1.50 -19.17 24.13
C LYS A 173 -2.47 -18.00 23.89
N ILE A 174 -2.99 -17.92 22.66
CA ILE A 174 -4.42 -17.68 22.48
C ILE A 174 -4.99 -18.82 21.63
N ASP A 175 -5.61 -19.73 22.38
CA ASP A 175 -6.42 -20.88 21.99
C ASP A 175 -7.33 -20.63 20.79
N PHE A 176 -7.34 -21.58 19.87
CA PHE A 176 -8.46 -21.81 18.97
C PHE A 176 -9.49 -22.67 19.70
N THR A 177 -10.32 -22.03 20.50
CA THR A 177 -11.69 -22.52 20.69
C THR A 177 -12.62 -21.49 20.07
N GLU A 178 -13.52 -21.97 19.23
CA GLU A 178 -14.80 -21.31 18.97
C GLU A 178 -15.58 -21.25 20.29
N GLU A 179 -15.11 -20.47 21.24
CA GLU A 179 -15.89 -20.08 22.40
C GLU A 179 -16.46 -18.70 22.11
N LYS A 180 -17.79 -18.70 22.06
CA LYS A 180 -18.63 -17.55 22.38
C LYS A 180 -17.99 -16.78 23.53
N VAL A 181 -17.20 -15.76 23.22
CA VAL A 181 -16.92 -14.72 24.20
C VAL A 181 -18.22 -13.95 24.31
N ALA A 182 -18.96 -14.36 25.33
CA ALA A 182 -20.15 -13.73 25.83
C ALA A 182 -20.05 -12.21 25.72
N GLU A 183 -21.18 -11.61 25.36
CA GLU A 183 -21.48 -10.23 25.64
C GLU A 183 -20.90 -9.87 27.03
N LYS A 184 -19.78 -9.14 27.06
CA LYS A 184 -19.57 -8.24 28.21
C LYS A 184 -20.83 -7.37 28.23
N PRO A 185 -21.47 -7.19 29.40
CA PRO A 185 -22.75 -6.49 29.48
C PRO A 185 -22.58 -5.20 28.69
N LYS A 186 -23.53 -4.92 27.79
CA LYS A 186 -23.59 -3.68 27.03
C LYS A 186 -23.36 -2.52 28.02
N ALA A 187 -22.12 -2.07 28.16
CA ALA A 187 -21.88 -0.68 28.45
C ALA A 187 -22.60 0.03 27.29
N PRO A 188 -23.52 0.96 27.59
CA PRO A 188 -24.39 1.53 26.57
C PRO A 188 -23.50 1.96 25.42
N LYS A 189 -23.91 1.71 24.17
CA LYS A 189 -23.19 2.16 22.97
C LYS A 189 -22.88 3.64 23.16
N VAL A 190 -21.69 3.96 23.69
CA VAL A 190 -21.33 5.34 23.91
C VAL A 190 -21.02 5.83 22.51
N ASP A 191 -21.93 6.65 22.00
CA ASP A 191 -21.79 7.25 20.69
C ASP A 191 -20.40 7.90 20.67
N THR A 192 -19.50 7.35 19.86
CA THR A 192 -18.09 7.79 19.83
C THR A 192 -17.97 9.25 19.43
N LYS A 193 -19.00 9.79 18.77
CA LYS A 193 -19.10 11.23 18.47
C LYS A 193 -19.43 12.02 19.73
N LYS A 194 -20.34 11.54 20.59
CA LYS A 194 -20.65 12.18 21.88
C LYS A 194 -19.44 12.23 22.80
N VAL A 195 -18.57 11.23 22.79
CA VAL A 195 -17.31 11.28 23.55
C VAL A 195 -16.40 12.42 23.08
N SER A 196 -16.26 12.64 21.75
CA SER A 196 -15.53 13.82 21.23
C SER A 196 -16.18 15.11 21.69
N LEU A 197 -17.51 15.16 21.63
CA LEU A 197 -18.29 16.33 21.98
C LEU A 197 -18.18 16.68 23.47
N ASP A 198 -18.24 15.68 24.35
CA ASP A 198 -18.16 15.88 25.80
C ASP A 198 -16.77 16.41 26.19
N LEU A 199 -15.70 15.86 25.61
CA LEU A 199 -14.34 16.37 25.81
C LEU A 199 -14.17 17.79 25.25
N PHE A 200 -14.76 18.07 24.08
CA PHE A 200 -14.75 19.41 23.50
C PHE A 200 -15.51 20.43 24.37
N LYS A 201 -16.70 20.08 24.87
CA LYS A 201 -17.47 20.92 25.79
C LYS A 201 -16.81 21.10 27.16
N SER A 202 -15.90 20.20 27.54
CA SER A 202 -15.08 20.36 28.75
C SER A 202 -13.97 21.41 28.59
N GLY A 203 -13.81 22.01 27.40
CA GLY A 203 -12.87 23.08 27.12
C GLY A 203 -11.54 22.62 26.55
N LYS A 204 -11.39 21.33 26.24
CA LYS A 204 -10.19 20.80 25.58
C LYS A 204 -10.12 21.25 24.13
N SER A 205 -8.92 21.60 23.70
CA SER A 205 -8.59 21.85 22.30
C SER A 205 -8.70 20.56 21.48
N ILE A 206 -8.81 20.70 20.16
CA ILE A 206 -8.89 19.55 19.25
C ILE A 206 -7.65 18.66 19.42
N ASP A 207 -6.46 19.27 19.52
CA ASP A 207 -5.19 18.55 19.67
C ASP A 207 -5.14 17.74 20.99
N GLU A 208 -5.63 18.30 22.10
CA GLU A 208 -5.71 17.57 23.38
C GLU A 208 -6.71 16.40 23.32
N ILE A 209 -7.78 16.54 22.54
CA ILE A 209 -8.75 15.46 22.32
C ILE A 209 -8.15 14.38 21.41
N GLU A 210 -7.27 14.74 20.48
CA GLU A 210 -6.53 13.76 19.67
C GLU A 210 -5.65 12.88 20.54
N ASP A 211 -4.86 13.50 21.42
CA ASP A 211 -3.95 12.79 22.32
C ASP A 211 -4.71 11.90 23.32
N GLU A 212 -5.77 12.41 23.94
CA GLU A 212 -6.54 11.65 24.93
C GLU A 212 -7.35 10.50 24.32
N ARG A 213 -7.82 10.69 23.08
CA ARG A 213 -8.63 9.68 22.39
C ARG A 213 -7.81 8.78 21.49
N GLU A 214 -6.54 9.08 21.28
CA GLU A 214 -5.67 8.43 20.28
C GLU A 214 -6.32 8.41 18.89
N LEU A 215 -6.93 9.54 18.50
CA LEU A 215 -7.63 9.69 17.22
C LEU A 215 -7.00 10.83 16.42
N THR A 216 -6.99 10.70 15.10
CA THR A 216 -6.50 11.77 14.22
C THR A 216 -7.39 13.02 14.28
N ARG A 217 -6.79 14.21 14.09
CA ARG A 217 -7.49 15.49 13.88
C ARG A 217 -8.71 15.40 12.98
N THR A 218 -8.52 14.72 11.85
CA THR A 218 -9.55 14.50 10.84
C THR A 218 -10.74 13.71 11.37
N THR A 219 -10.51 12.76 12.28
CA THR A 219 -11.56 11.97 12.92
C THR A 219 -12.30 12.78 13.98
N ILE A 220 -11.58 13.57 14.79
CA ILE A 220 -12.19 14.46 15.80
C ILE A 220 -13.04 15.55 15.13
N LEU A 221 -12.51 16.24 14.12
CA LEU A 221 -13.24 17.23 13.32
C LEU A 221 -14.49 16.62 12.69
N ARG A 222 -14.40 15.40 12.15
CA ARG A 222 -15.56 14.68 11.60
C ARG A 222 -16.60 14.38 12.68
N HIS A 223 -16.19 13.96 13.88
CA HIS A 223 -17.11 13.72 14.99
C HIS A 223 -17.83 15.01 15.41
N LEU A 224 -17.08 16.10 15.58
CA LEU A 224 -17.63 17.40 15.98
C LEU A 224 -18.52 18.02 14.90
N SER A 225 -18.19 17.80 13.62
CA SER A 225 -19.01 18.28 12.49
C SER A 225 -20.45 17.76 12.50
N HIS A 226 -20.69 16.62 13.15
CA HIS A 226 -22.03 16.03 13.24
C HIS A 226 -22.97 16.81 14.17
N PHE A 227 -22.41 17.65 15.03
CA PHE A 227 -23.15 18.43 16.03
C PHE A 227 -23.25 19.91 15.66
N ILE A 228 -22.88 20.27 14.42
CA ILE A 228 -23.10 21.61 13.87
C ILE A 228 -24.60 21.84 13.69
N ASP A 229 -25.30 20.86 13.12
CA ASP A 229 -26.74 20.95 12.83
C ASP A 229 -27.58 21.01 14.12
N SER A 230 -27.12 20.34 15.19
CA SER A 230 -27.76 20.42 16.52
C SER A 230 -27.40 21.70 17.29
N GLY A 231 -26.47 22.51 16.78
CA GLY A 231 -26.03 23.77 17.38
C GLY A 231 -25.10 23.61 18.59
N GLU A 232 -24.67 22.38 18.90
CA GLU A 232 -23.81 22.10 20.05
C GLU A 232 -22.33 22.40 19.77
N VAL A 233 -21.95 22.49 18.50
CA VAL A 233 -20.63 22.94 18.03
C VAL A 233 -20.85 24.02 16.97
N LYS A 234 -20.20 25.18 17.08
CA LYS A 234 -20.26 26.19 16.03
C LYS A 234 -19.17 25.92 15.01
N ILE A 235 -19.44 26.27 13.75
CA ILE A 235 -18.43 26.17 12.69
C ILE A 235 -17.18 27.01 12.98
N SER A 236 -17.35 28.14 13.69
CA SER A 236 -16.26 28.99 14.18
C SER A 236 -15.33 28.31 15.18
N ASP A 237 -15.78 27.22 15.81
CA ASP A 237 -15.00 26.50 16.80
C ASP A 237 -14.10 25.44 16.14
N LEU A 238 -14.39 25.08 14.88
CA LEU A 238 -13.64 24.09 14.11
C LEU A 238 -12.74 24.71 13.04
N MET A 239 -13.03 25.96 12.64
CA MET A 239 -12.24 26.69 11.65
C MET A 239 -12.39 28.21 11.81
N PRO A 240 -11.44 29.01 11.31
CA PRO A 240 -11.55 30.46 11.30
C PRO A 240 -12.80 30.94 10.57
N ILE A 241 -13.52 31.90 11.16
CA ILE A 241 -14.77 32.40 10.57
C ILE A 241 -14.55 33.15 9.25
N GLU A 242 -13.37 33.74 9.07
CA GLU A 242 -12.94 34.37 7.82
C GLU A 242 -12.90 33.34 6.69
N HIS A 243 -12.24 32.19 6.92
CA HIS A 243 -12.16 31.10 5.97
C HIS A 243 -13.55 30.56 5.61
N TYR A 244 -14.44 30.42 6.60
CA TYR A 244 -15.81 29.96 6.36
C TYR A 244 -16.57 30.93 5.45
N ASN A 245 -16.50 32.22 5.73
CA ASN A 245 -17.21 33.25 4.95
C ASN A 245 -16.67 33.37 3.51
N GLU A 246 -15.37 33.18 3.31
CA GLU A 246 -14.75 33.14 1.98
C GLU A 246 -15.20 31.90 1.20
N LEU A 247 -15.06 30.70 1.78
CA LEU A 247 -15.44 29.43 1.15
C LEU A 247 -16.95 29.37 0.84
N LYS A 248 -17.80 29.88 1.73
CA LYS A 248 -19.25 29.96 1.52
C LYS A 248 -19.63 30.78 0.27
N LYS A 249 -18.79 31.74 -0.14
CA LYS A 249 -19.00 32.54 -1.36
C LYS A 249 -18.39 31.89 -2.60
N ILE A 250 -17.28 31.17 -2.44
CA ILE A 250 -16.51 30.60 -3.55
C ILE A 250 -17.12 29.28 -4.02
N ILE A 251 -17.50 28.40 -3.09
CA ILE A 251 -17.97 27.03 -3.41
C ILE A 251 -19.19 27.04 -4.35
N PRO A 252 -20.27 27.81 -4.11
CA PRO A 252 -21.45 27.80 -4.98
C PRO A 252 -21.21 28.39 -6.38
N LYS A 253 -20.14 29.19 -6.57
CA LYS A 253 -19.81 29.82 -7.85
C LYS A 253 -19.02 28.91 -8.79
N ASN A 254 -18.42 27.86 -8.25
CA ASN A 254 -17.55 26.96 -8.99
C ASN A 254 -18.25 25.62 -9.22
N LYS A 255 -18.04 25.04 -10.40
CA LYS A 255 -18.42 23.66 -10.69
C LYS A 255 -17.22 22.76 -10.47
N PHE A 256 -17.40 21.70 -9.71
CA PHE A 256 -16.38 20.70 -9.38
C PHE A 256 -17.05 19.34 -9.22
N GLU A 257 -16.36 18.27 -9.61
CA GLU A 257 -16.86 16.88 -9.51
C GLU A 257 -16.27 16.16 -8.29
N SER A 258 -15.14 16.64 -7.77
CA SER A 258 -14.45 16.03 -6.62
C SER A 258 -13.91 17.05 -5.63
N LEU A 259 -13.68 16.61 -4.38
CA LEU A 259 -13.05 17.43 -3.33
C LEU A 259 -11.64 17.87 -3.73
N THR A 260 -10.94 17.04 -4.49
CA THR A 260 -9.59 17.33 -5.02
C THR A 260 -9.63 18.45 -6.05
N GLU A 261 -10.60 18.46 -6.96
CA GLU A 261 -10.80 19.57 -7.90
C GLU A 261 -11.17 20.86 -7.16
N LEU A 262 -12.07 20.78 -6.17
CA LEU A 262 -12.40 21.96 -5.36
C LEU A 262 -11.17 22.52 -4.66
N LYS A 263 -10.29 21.66 -4.12
CA LYS A 263 -9.03 22.08 -3.48
C LYS A 263 -8.09 22.79 -4.45
N GLN A 264 -8.08 22.43 -5.73
CA GLN A 264 -7.28 23.09 -6.76
C GLN A 264 -7.87 24.43 -7.23
N LEU A 265 -9.18 24.63 -7.08
CA LEU A 265 -9.88 25.86 -7.47
C LEU A 265 -9.86 26.95 -6.40
N VAL A 266 -9.56 26.57 -5.15
CA VAL A 266 -9.45 27.49 -4.02
C VAL A 266 -7.99 27.75 -3.67
N ASP A 267 -7.75 28.82 -2.90
CA ASP A 267 -6.42 29.17 -2.40
C ASP A 267 -5.81 28.05 -1.53
N ASP A 268 -4.48 27.90 -1.57
CA ASP A 268 -3.75 26.89 -0.81
C ASP A 268 -3.91 27.02 0.70
N LYS A 269 -4.27 28.22 1.19
CA LYS A 269 -4.52 28.49 2.62
C LYS A 269 -5.65 27.66 3.25
N TYR A 270 -6.56 27.09 2.45
CA TYR A 270 -7.66 26.27 2.97
C TYR A 270 -7.30 24.78 2.99
N THR A 271 -7.61 24.11 4.08
CA THR A 271 -7.40 22.68 4.27
C THR A 271 -8.53 21.83 3.68
N TYR A 272 -8.26 20.54 3.42
CA TYR A 272 -9.28 19.61 2.91
C TYR A 272 -10.46 19.44 3.89
N GLU A 273 -10.18 19.57 5.18
CA GLU A 273 -11.15 19.49 6.27
C GLU A 273 -12.11 20.69 6.25
N GLU A 274 -11.58 21.90 6.08
CA GLU A 274 -12.39 23.12 5.96
C GLU A 274 -13.32 23.06 4.75
N LEU A 275 -12.81 22.62 3.59
CA LEU A 275 -13.64 22.42 2.40
C LEU A 275 -14.79 21.44 2.66
N ARG A 276 -14.51 20.34 3.36
CA ARG A 276 -15.51 19.32 3.69
C ARG A 276 -16.55 19.84 4.70
N LEU A 277 -16.11 20.63 5.69
CA LEU A 277 -17.00 21.28 6.65
C LEU A 277 -17.96 22.26 5.96
N VAL A 278 -17.46 23.12 5.07
CA VAL A 278 -18.30 24.08 4.35
C VAL A 278 -19.25 23.38 3.37
N LEU A 279 -18.79 22.35 2.65
CA LEU A 279 -19.67 21.56 1.77
C LEU A 279 -20.83 20.91 2.52
N ARG A 280 -20.57 20.39 3.72
CA ARG A 280 -21.62 19.83 4.58
C ARG A 280 -22.61 20.93 4.99
N ALA A 281 -22.11 22.05 5.51
CA ALA A 281 -22.95 23.18 5.89
C ALA A 281 -23.77 23.80 4.74
N LEU A 282 -23.33 23.64 3.49
CA LEU A 282 -24.05 24.09 2.29
C LEU A 282 -25.07 23.06 1.78
N ASN A 283 -24.83 21.75 1.97
CA ASN A 283 -25.75 20.69 1.55
C ASN A 283 -26.92 20.50 2.53
N ASP A 284 -26.74 20.91 3.79
CA ASP A 284 -27.74 20.82 4.86
C ASP A 284 -28.58 22.14 5.00
N ALA A 285 -28.39 23.11 4.09
CA ALA A 285 -29.08 24.41 4.04
C ALA A 285 -30.03 24.53 2.84
#